data_AF-A0A7Y8KC67-F1
#
_entry.id   AF-A0A7Y8KC67-F1
#
_cell.length_a   1.000
_cell.length_b   1.000
_cell.length_c   1.000
_cell.angle_alpha   90.00
_cell.angle_beta   90.00
_cell.angle_gamma   90.00
#
_symmetry.space_group_name_H-M   'P 1'
#
loop_
_entity.id
_entity.type
_entity.pdbx_description
1 polymer ?
#
loop_
_entity_poly.entity_id
_entity_poly.type
_entity_poly.pdbx_seq_one_letter_code
_entity_poly.pdbx_strand_id
1 'polypeptide(L)'
;MSTDGASSPSRLLPRLLGVLLLIMGLALLAGGVKLSMLGGSLYYLLAGIGIALTGVLLLATRRAALGLYALVLFASTVWALWEVGLDWWQLVPRLA
;
A
#
# COMPACT_ATOMS: atom_id res chain seq x y z
N MET A 1 -32.64 11.63 -25.66
CA MET A 1 -31.38 10.86 -25.66
C MET A 1 -30.43 11.59 -24.73
N SER A 2 -30.43 11.22 -23.45
CA SER A 2 -29.75 11.97 -22.39
C SER A 2 -28.27 11.56 -22.36
N THR A 3 -27.39 12.45 -22.78
CA THR A 3 -25.94 12.28 -22.68
C THR A 3 -25.43 13.07 -21.49
N ASP A 4 -25.66 12.62 -20.26
CA ASP A 4 -25.08 13.24 -19.06
C ASP A 4 -24.65 12.19 -18.04
N GLY A 5 -23.66 11.38 -18.44
CA GLY A 5 -22.96 10.42 -17.59
C GLY A 5 -21.45 10.64 -17.59
N ALA A 6 -20.98 11.84 -17.96
CA ALA A 6 -19.57 12.19 -17.98
C ALA A 6 -19.06 12.41 -16.55
N SER A 7 -18.91 11.32 -15.79
CA SER A 7 -18.09 11.30 -14.60
C SER A 7 -16.68 11.77 -14.98
N SER A 8 -16.27 12.93 -14.47
CA SER A 8 -14.98 13.56 -14.78
C SER A 8 -13.85 12.55 -14.55
N PRO A 9 -13.21 12.02 -15.62
CA PRO A 9 -12.37 10.82 -15.53
C PRO A 9 -11.12 11.03 -14.66
N SER A 10 -10.68 12.28 -14.46
CA SER A 10 -9.51 12.63 -13.66
C SER A 10 -9.69 12.47 -12.15
N ARG A 11 -10.94 12.51 -11.63
CA ARG A 11 -11.23 12.34 -10.19
C ARG A 11 -11.67 10.93 -9.80
N LEU A 12 -12.10 10.12 -10.77
CA LEU A 12 -12.52 8.74 -10.52
C LEU A 12 -11.31 7.84 -10.24
N LEU A 13 -10.22 8.02 -11.01
CA LEU A 13 -9.04 7.16 -10.92
C LEU A 13 -8.38 7.20 -9.52
N PRO A 14 -8.09 8.36 -8.92
CA PRO A 14 -7.49 8.40 -7.58
C PRO A 14 -8.40 7.82 -6.50
N ARG A 15 -9.72 7.96 -6.66
CA ARG A 15 -10.70 7.37 -5.74
C ARG A 15 -10.72 5.84 -5.83
N LEU A 16 -10.76 5.29 -7.04
CA LEU A 16 -10.72 3.85 -7.26
C LEU A 16 -9.42 3.23 -6.70
N LEU A 17 -8.28 3.87 -6.99
CA LEU A 17 -7.00 3.47 -6.41
C LEU A 17 -7.00 3.59 -4.88
N GLY A 18 -7.61 4.64 -4.33
CA GLY A 18 -7.75 4.82 -2.89
C GLY A 18 -8.56 3.71 -2.22
N VAL A 19 -9.70 3.31 -2.79
CA VAL A 19 -10.49 2.17 -2.30
C VAL A 19 -9.68 0.87 -2.38
N LEU A 20 -9.03 0.63 -3.52
CA LEU A 20 -8.23 -0.58 -3.72
C LEU A 20 -7.09 -0.68 -2.69
N LEU A 21 -6.30 0.39 -2.53
CA LEU A 21 -5.22 0.43 -1.54
C LEU A 21 -5.75 0.29 -0.12
N LEU A 22 -6.89 0.88 0.21
CA LEU A 22 -7.49 0.73 1.54
C LEU A 22 -7.82 -0.74 1.83
N ILE A 23 -8.47 -1.42 0.89
CA ILE A 23 -8.82 -2.84 1.03
C ILE A 23 -7.56 -3.71 1.15
N MET A 24 -6.57 -3.49 0.27
CA MET A 24 -5.31 -4.23 0.30
C MET A 24 -4.54 -4.00 1.61
N GLY A 25 -4.47 -2.75 2.08
CA GLY A 25 -3.82 -2.39 3.34
C GLY A 25 -4.47 -3.06 4.55
N LEU A 26 -5.81 -3.08 4.60
CA LEU A 26 -6.55 -3.78 5.66
C LEU A 26 -6.35 -5.30 5.61
N ALA A 27 -6.36 -5.89 4.42
CA ALA A 27 -6.06 -7.32 4.25
C ALA A 27 -4.63 -7.66 4.71
N LEU A 28 -3.66 -6.82 4.36
CA LEU A 28 -2.27 -6.97 4.79
C LEU A 28 -2.11 -6.78 6.29
N LEU A 29 -2.86 -5.84 6.89
CA LEU A 29 -2.87 -5.64 8.34
C LEU A 29 -3.39 -6.89 9.06
N ALA A 30 -4.53 -7.43 8.62
CA ALA A 30 -5.12 -8.64 9.19
C ALA A 30 -4.19 -9.86 9.03
N GLY A 31 -3.62 -10.04 7.83
CA GLY A 31 -2.62 -11.07 7.55
C GLY A 31 -1.35 -10.88 8.40
N GLY A 32 -0.90 -9.64 8.56
CA GLY A 32 0.25 -9.25 9.36
C GLY A 32 0.06 -9.56 10.84
N VAL A 33 -1.10 -9.23 11.42
CA VAL A 33 -1.43 -9.58 12.81
C VAL A 33 -1.30 -11.09 13.01
N LYS A 34 -1.89 -11.89 12.11
CA LYS A 34 -1.70 -13.34 12.15
C LYS A 34 -0.21 -13.71 12.04
N LEU A 35 0.51 -13.16 11.08
CA LEU A 35 1.93 -13.49 10.85
C LEU A 35 2.81 -13.16 12.07
N SER A 36 2.55 -12.03 12.75
CA SER A 36 3.26 -11.63 13.96
C SER A 36 3.08 -12.63 15.11
N MET A 37 1.90 -13.25 15.22
CA MET A 37 1.66 -14.31 16.21
C MET A 37 2.42 -15.60 15.89
N LEU A 38 2.75 -15.83 14.62
CA LEU A 38 3.57 -16.96 14.17
C LEU A 38 5.08 -16.67 14.20
N GLY A 39 5.51 -15.51 14.73
CA GLY A 39 6.93 -15.12 14.78
C GLY A 39 7.45 -14.51 13.47
N GLY A 40 6.56 -14.13 12.55
CA GLY A 40 6.92 -13.39 11.34
C GLY A 40 7.24 -11.91 11.62
N SER A 41 7.77 -11.23 10.60
CA SER A 41 8.16 -9.83 10.72
C SER A 41 6.97 -8.90 11.01
N LEU A 42 7.15 -8.00 11.99
CA LEU A 42 6.19 -6.92 12.29
C LEU A 42 6.06 -5.91 11.14
N TYR A 43 6.98 -5.96 10.17
CA TYR A 43 6.97 -5.10 9.00
C TYR A 43 5.65 -5.17 8.23
N TYR A 44 5.04 -6.34 8.12
CA TYR A 44 3.77 -6.51 7.41
C TYR A 44 2.61 -5.72 8.05
N LEU A 45 2.60 -5.55 9.38
CA LEU A 45 1.63 -4.66 10.02
C LEU A 45 1.89 -3.21 9.64
N LEU A 46 3.15 -2.75 9.74
CA LEU A 46 3.51 -1.38 9.43
C LEU A 46 3.22 -1.03 7.96
N ALA A 47 3.54 -1.94 7.05
CA ALA A 47 3.20 -1.82 5.63
C ALA A 47 1.68 -1.77 5.42
N GLY A 48 0.92 -2.64 6.09
CA GLY A 48 -0.55 -2.62 6.04
C GLY A 48 -1.15 -1.28 6.49
N ILE A 49 -0.65 -0.71 7.59
CA ILE A 49 -1.05 0.62 8.07
C ILE A 49 -0.72 1.69 7.03
N GLY A 50 0.51 1.71 6.52
CA GLY A 50 0.97 2.72 5.56
C GLY A 50 0.17 2.70 4.25
N ILE A 51 -0.13 1.50 3.74
CA ILE A 51 -0.94 1.32 2.52
C ILE A 51 -2.40 1.72 2.76
N ALA A 52 -2.98 1.34 3.90
CA ALA A 52 -4.34 1.73 4.26
C ALA A 52 -4.48 3.26 4.38
N LEU A 53 -3.55 3.90 5.08
CA LEU A 53 -3.50 5.37 5.20
C LEU A 53 -3.31 6.06 3.85
N THR A 54 -2.50 5.49 2.95
CA THR A 54 -2.36 5.97 1.58
C THR A 54 -3.71 5.94 0.84
N GLY A 55 -4.45 4.84 0.98
CA GLY A 55 -5.80 4.69 0.43
C GLY A 55 -6.77 5.77 0.95
N VAL A 56 -6.78 6.00 2.26
CA VAL A 56 -7.59 7.08 2.89
C VAL A 56 -7.20 8.45 2.34
N LEU A 57 -5.91 8.75 2.21
CA LEU A 57 -5.43 10.04 1.69
C LEU A 57 -5.79 10.26 0.22
N LEU A 58 -5.77 9.20 -0.60
CA LEU A 58 -6.24 9.26 -1.99
C LEU A 58 -7.74 9.52 -2.07
N LEU A 59 -8.55 8.87 -1.23
CA LEU A 59 -9.99 9.14 -1.13
C LEU A 59 -10.27 10.58 -0.68
N ALA A 60 -9.45 11.10 0.23
CA ALA A 60 -9.48 12.49 0.67
C ALA A 60 -8.85 13.49 -0.34
N THR A 61 -8.38 13.01 -1.50
CA THR A 61 -7.75 13.82 -2.57
C THR A 61 -6.57 14.65 -2.06
N ARG A 62 -5.78 14.09 -1.14
CA ARG A 62 -4.61 14.76 -0.55
C ARG A 62 -3.33 14.39 -1.29
N ARG A 63 -2.55 15.40 -1.69
CA ARG A 63 -1.22 15.22 -2.32
C ARG A 63 -0.24 14.43 -1.43
N ALA A 64 -0.44 14.47 -0.12
CA ALA A 64 0.34 13.72 0.86
C ALA A 64 0.28 12.19 0.64
N ALA A 65 -0.74 11.67 -0.05
CA ALA A 65 -0.84 10.23 -0.36
C ALA A 65 0.40 9.72 -1.11
N LEU A 66 0.90 10.49 -2.07
CA LEU A 66 2.09 10.10 -2.86
C LEU A 66 3.35 10.05 -2.00
N GLY A 67 3.52 11.03 -1.11
CA GLY A 67 4.66 11.07 -0.19
C GLY A 67 4.63 9.90 0.81
N LEU A 68 3.45 9.59 1.35
CA LEU A 68 3.29 8.45 2.25
C LEU A 68 3.55 7.11 1.54
N TYR A 69 3.01 6.94 0.33
CA TYR A 69 3.25 5.73 -0.46
C TYR A 69 4.73 5.55 -0.79
N ALA A 70 5.41 6.62 -1.20
CA ALA A 70 6.86 6.60 -1.44
C ALA A 70 7.65 6.22 -0.19
N LEU A 71 7.26 6.74 0.98
CA LEU A 71 7.88 6.37 2.26
C LEU A 71 7.68 4.88 2.58
N VAL A 72 6.49 4.33 2.34
CA VAL A 72 6.21 2.90 2.52
C VAL A 72 7.10 2.06 1.60
N LEU A 73 7.23 2.42 0.32
CA LEU A 73 8.11 1.71 -0.61
C LEU A 73 9.58 1.77 -0.20
N PHE A 74 10.03 2.94 0.26
CA PHE A 74 11.39 3.10 0.75
C PHE A 74 11.63 2.24 1.99
N ALA A 75 10.71 2.25 2.95
CA ALA A 75 10.75 1.38 4.12
C ALA A 75 10.74 -0.10 3.75
N SER A 76 9.94 -0.51 2.74
CA SER A 76 9.93 -1.90 2.22
C SER A 76 11.28 -2.28 1.67
N THR A 77 11.93 -1.37 0.95
CA THR A 77 13.25 -1.60 0.36
C THR A 77 14.30 -1.78 1.45
N VAL A 78 14.35 -0.86 2.42
CA VAL A 78 15.30 -0.95 3.54
C VAL A 78 15.06 -2.21 4.37
N TRP A 79 13.80 -2.54 4.65
CA TRP A 79 13.45 -3.75 5.39
C TRP A 79 13.86 -5.02 4.64
N ALA A 80 13.55 -5.12 3.34
CA ALA A 80 13.91 -6.29 2.54
C ALA A 80 15.43 -6.47 2.46
N LEU A 81 16.18 -5.38 2.32
CA LEU A 81 17.65 -5.41 2.33
C LEU A 81 18.21 -5.81 3.70
N TRP A 82 17.56 -5.45 4.81
CA TRP A 82 17.98 -5.90 6.14
C TRP A 82 17.68 -7.40 6.32
N GLU A 83 16.48 -7.84 5.99
CA GLU A 83 16.03 -9.21 6.24
C GLU A 83 16.83 -10.23 5.41
N VAL A 84 17.23 -9.86 4.19
CA VAL A 84 17.77 -10.81 3.22
C VAL A 84 19.04 -10.36 2.51
N GLY A 85 19.57 -9.18 2.84
CA GLY A 85 20.77 -8.66 2.19
C GLY A 85 20.56 -8.40 0.69
N LEU A 86 21.58 -8.68 -0.10
CA LEU A 86 21.59 -8.54 -1.56
C LEU A 86 21.28 -9.85 -2.30
N ASP A 87 20.59 -10.78 -1.64
CA ASP A 87 20.11 -12.00 -2.28
C ASP A 87 19.02 -11.67 -3.30
N TRP A 88 19.43 -11.52 -4.56
CA TRP A 88 18.55 -11.13 -5.67
C TRP A 88 17.27 -11.97 -5.74
N TRP A 89 17.39 -13.29 -5.57
CA TRP A 89 16.27 -14.22 -5.63
C TRP A 89 15.21 -13.97 -4.55
N GLN A 90 15.64 -13.49 -3.38
CA GLN A 90 14.76 -13.23 -2.26
C GLN A 90 14.24 -11.78 -2.27
N LEU A 91 14.96 -10.84 -2.88
CA LEU A 91 14.54 -9.46 -3.03
C LEU A 91 13.40 -9.30 -4.03
N VAL A 92 13.45 -10.01 -5.16
CA VAL A 92 12.42 -9.94 -6.22
C VAL A 92 11.00 -10.10 -5.67
N PRO A 93 10.61 -11.18 -4.96
CA PRO A 93 9.24 -11.34 -4.47
C PRO A 93 8.84 -10.34 -3.36
N ARG A 94 9.80 -9.61 -2.79
CA ARG A 94 9.55 -8.60 -1.74
C ARG A 94 9.42 -7.18 -2.29
N LEU A 95 10.01 -6.90 -3.46
CA LEU A 95 10.12 -5.56 -4.04
C LEU A 95 9.55 -5.41 -5.45
N ALA A 96 9.32 -6.50 -6.19
CA ALA A 96 8.80 -6.49 -7.55
C ALA A 96 7.28 -6.25 -7.62
#